data_AF-A0A522RAC7-F1
#
_entry.id   AF-A0A522RAC7-F1
#
_cell.length_a   1.000
_cell.length_b   1.000
_cell.length_c   1.000
_cell.angle_alpha   90.00
_cell.angle_beta   90.00
_cell.angle_gamma   90.00
#
_symmetry.space_group_name_H-M   'P 1'
#
loop_
_entity.id
_entity.type
_entity.pdbx_description
1 polymer ?
#
loop_
_entity_poly.entity_id
_entity_poly.type
_entity_poly.pdbx_seq_one_letter_code
_entity_poly.pdbx_strand_id
1 'polypeptide(L)'
;MQTNQKEKMDLLRKEILCLQGLDAKPGHEQPHVALGPILENMPGQAFPTGAIHEFISTTPAASAATTGFIAALLNTLMKSNPCCIWVSLHRKVFPPALKVFGIDPDRVIFIDAGSEKEALWVIEEALKCKAIGAVVG
;
A
#
# COMPACT_ATOMS: atom_id res chain seq x y z
N MET A 1 -5.88 18.15 -36.92
CA MET A 1 -6.25 16.78 -36.50
C MET A 1 -5.33 16.24 -35.39
N GLN A 2 -4.00 16.47 -35.43
CA GLN A 2 -3.06 16.01 -34.39
C GLN A 2 -3.21 16.71 -33.02
N THR A 3 -3.59 18.00 -32.97
CA THR A 3 -3.77 18.77 -31.72
C THR A 3 -4.85 18.17 -30.80
N ASN A 4 -5.97 17.73 -31.36
CA ASN A 4 -7.08 17.14 -30.63
C ASN A 4 -6.71 15.77 -30.02
N GLN A 5 -5.86 14.98 -30.69
CA GLN A 5 -5.37 13.71 -30.14
C GLN A 5 -4.42 13.91 -28.97
N LYS A 6 -3.55 14.93 -29.04
CA LYS A 6 -2.64 15.27 -27.94
C LYS A 6 -3.42 15.74 -26.70
N GLU A 7 -4.39 16.63 -26.88
CA GLU A 7 -5.27 17.10 -25.79
C GLU A 7 -6.02 15.94 -25.12
N LYS A 8 -6.59 15.03 -25.92
CA LYS A 8 -7.25 13.82 -25.39
C LYS A 8 -6.28 12.91 -24.61
N MET A 9 -5.07 12.74 -25.11
CA MET A 9 -4.04 11.93 -24.43
C MET A 9 -3.67 12.53 -23.07
N ASP A 10 -3.51 13.85 -23.00
CA ASP A 10 -3.13 14.54 -21.77
C ASP A 10 -4.26 14.52 -20.73
N LEU A 11 -5.52 14.61 -21.18
CA LEU A 11 -6.69 14.40 -20.32
C LEU A 11 -6.74 12.98 -19.74
N LEU A 12 -6.57 11.95 -20.58
CA LEU A 12 -6.57 10.57 -20.10
C LEU A 12 -5.42 10.29 -19.13
N ARG A 13 -4.22 10.85 -19.39
CA ARG A 13 -3.10 10.75 -18.45
C ARG A 13 -3.45 11.38 -17.11
N LYS A 14 -4.09 12.55 -17.11
CA LYS A 14 -4.53 13.21 -15.88
C LYS A 14 -5.55 12.36 -15.11
N GLU A 15 -6.51 11.76 -15.80
CA GLU A 15 -7.50 10.85 -15.20
C GLU A 15 -6.83 9.62 -14.57
N ILE A 16 -5.90 8.99 -15.29
CA ILE A 16 -5.13 7.83 -14.78
C ILE A 16 -4.35 8.20 -13.52
N LEU A 17 -3.65 9.34 -13.52
CA LEU A 17 -2.89 9.80 -12.34
C LEU A 17 -3.80 10.05 -11.13
N CYS A 18 -5.00 10.58 -11.36
CA CYS A 18 -6.00 10.77 -10.31
C CYS A 18 -6.47 9.42 -9.72
N LEU A 19 -6.76 8.43 -10.58
CA LEU A 19 -7.12 7.07 -10.16
C LEU A 19 -5.98 6.35 -9.42
N GLN A 20 -4.73 6.68 -9.73
CA GLN A 20 -3.54 6.16 -9.03
C GLN A 20 -3.30 6.81 -7.66
N GLY A 21 -4.13 7.77 -7.24
CA GLY A 21 -4.00 8.44 -5.94
C GLY A 21 -2.90 9.51 -5.90
N LEU A 22 -2.45 9.98 -7.07
CA LEU A 22 -1.46 11.06 -7.19
C LEU A 22 -2.10 12.45 -7.27
N ASP A 23 -3.41 12.56 -7.13
CA ASP A 23 -4.08 13.84 -7.01
C ASP A 23 -3.86 14.40 -5.60
N ALA A 24 -3.07 15.47 -5.50
CA ALA A 24 -2.75 16.11 -4.25
C ALA A 24 -4.03 16.76 -3.68
N LYS A 25 -4.74 16.06 -2.80
CA LYS A 25 -5.77 16.71 -1.99
C LYS A 25 -5.07 17.75 -1.10
N PRO A 26 -5.46 19.03 -1.15
CA PRO A 26 -4.85 20.05 -0.31
C PRO A 26 -5.00 19.66 1.17
N GLY A 27 -3.88 19.61 1.89
CA GLY A 27 -3.82 19.25 3.32
C GLY A 27 -3.37 17.83 3.66
N HIS A 28 -3.12 16.96 2.66
CA HIS A 28 -2.51 15.65 2.89
C HIS A 28 -1.02 15.67 2.51
N GLU A 29 -0.14 15.77 3.51
CA GLU A 29 1.29 15.51 3.29
C GLU A 29 1.48 14.02 3.01
N GLN A 30 2.05 13.72 1.85
CA GLN A 30 2.42 12.35 1.54
C GLN A 30 3.65 11.96 2.36
N PRO A 31 3.67 10.77 2.99
CA PRO A 31 4.84 10.32 3.72
C PRO A 31 6.01 10.15 2.74
N HIS A 32 7.18 10.64 3.14
CA HIS A 32 8.40 10.39 2.39
C HIS A 32 8.81 8.92 2.52
N VAL A 33 8.51 8.13 1.49
CA VAL A 33 8.90 6.72 1.41
C VAL A 33 10.24 6.58 0.71
N ALA A 34 11.26 6.12 1.41
CA ALA A 34 12.61 5.96 0.86
C ALA A 34 12.74 4.68 -0.01
N LEU A 35 12.17 4.70 -1.22
CA LEU A 35 12.32 3.60 -2.21
C LEU A 35 13.45 3.83 -3.23
N GLY A 36 14.22 4.92 -3.09
CA GLY A 36 15.35 5.25 -3.97
C GLY A 36 14.94 5.25 -5.45
N PRO A 37 15.65 4.50 -6.32
CA PRO A 37 15.36 4.48 -7.77
C PRO A 37 13.91 4.11 -8.12
N ILE A 38 13.22 3.32 -7.27
CA ILE A 38 11.82 2.97 -7.52
C ILE A 38 10.94 4.22 -7.43
N LEU A 39 11.15 5.05 -6.39
CA LEU A 39 10.38 6.29 -6.21
C LEU A 39 10.67 7.29 -7.34
N GLU A 40 11.93 7.39 -7.78
CA GLU A 40 12.35 8.29 -8.87
C GLU A 40 11.65 7.98 -10.20
N ASN A 41 11.27 6.73 -10.42
CA ASN A 41 10.54 6.27 -11.61
C ASN A 41 9.02 6.27 -11.43
N MET A 42 8.50 6.62 -10.23
CA MET A 42 7.07 6.80 -10.03
C MET A 42 6.61 8.19 -10.52
N PRO A 43 5.40 8.31 -11.09
CA PRO A 43 4.87 9.61 -11.47
C PRO A 43 4.77 10.52 -10.24
N GLY A 44 5.25 11.76 -10.36
CA GLY A 44 5.31 12.70 -9.24
C GLY A 44 6.37 12.39 -8.18
N GLN A 45 7.24 11.39 -8.41
CA GLN A 45 8.29 10.96 -7.48
C GLN A 45 7.75 10.70 -6.06
N ALA A 46 6.57 10.10 -6.03
CA ALA A 46 5.71 10.01 -4.87
C ALA A 46 5.16 8.60 -4.72
N PHE A 47 5.02 8.14 -3.47
CA PHE A 47 4.33 6.90 -3.17
C PHE A 47 2.90 7.24 -2.72
N PRO A 48 1.87 6.97 -3.54
CA PRO A 48 0.51 7.39 -3.24
C PRO A 48 -0.06 6.63 -2.04
N THR A 49 -0.65 7.36 -1.10
CA THR A 49 -1.38 6.82 0.06
C THR A 49 -2.88 7.06 -0.08
N GLY A 50 -3.71 6.21 0.53
CA GLY A 50 -5.16 6.24 0.27
C GLY A 50 -5.54 5.65 -1.09
N ALA A 51 -4.65 4.83 -1.64
CA ALA A 51 -4.81 4.04 -2.86
C ALA A 51 -4.52 2.56 -2.55
N ILE A 52 -4.92 1.67 -3.46
CA ILE A 52 -4.65 0.23 -3.36
C ILE A 52 -3.38 -0.09 -4.15
N HIS A 53 -2.47 -0.84 -3.52
CA HIS A 53 -1.24 -1.34 -4.15
C HIS A 53 -1.29 -2.86 -4.19
N GLU A 54 -1.19 -3.43 -5.40
CA GLU A 54 -1.13 -4.88 -5.60
C GLU A 54 0.31 -5.30 -5.91
N PHE A 55 0.84 -6.24 -5.13
CA PHE A 55 2.18 -6.79 -5.33
C PHE A 55 2.09 -8.23 -5.83
N ILE A 56 2.54 -8.46 -7.07
CA ILE A 56 2.44 -9.76 -7.72
C ILE A 56 3.77 -10.51 -7.58
N SER A 57 3.71 -11.74 -7.06
CA SER A 57 4.85 -12.63 -6.94
C SER A 57 4.51 -14.01 -7.53
N THR A 58 5.40 -14.58 -8.33
CA THR A 58 5.17 -15.84 -9.06
C THR A 58 5.84 -17.06 -8.43
N THR A 59 6.70 -16.87 -7.42
CA THR A 59 7.41 -17.95 -6.74
C THR A 59 7.33 -17.80 -5.22
N PRO A 60 7.49 -18.88 -4.43
CA PRO A 60 7.53 -18.78 -2.98
C PRO A 60 8.63 -17.84 -2.45
N ALA A 61 9.81 -17.85 -3.08
CA ALA A 61 10.91 -16.96 -2.71
C ALA A 61 10.57 -15.49 -3.01
N ALA A 62 9.97 -15.20 -4.18
CA ALA A 62 9.50 -13.87 -4.51
C ALA A 62 8.39 -13.41 -3.55
N SER A 63 7.47 -14.31 -3.16
CA SER A 63 6.40 -14.01 -2.20
C SER A 63 6.97 -13.60 -0.84
N ALA A 64 7.98 -14.32 -0.34
CA ALA A 64 8.66 -13.96 0.90
C ALA A 64 9.38 -12.60 0.79
N ALA A 65 10.05 -12.33 -0.34
CA ALA A 65 10.68 -11.03 -0.60
C ALA A 65 9.66 -9.89 -0.66
N THR A 66 8.51 -10.11 -1.32
CA THR A 66 7.38 -9.17 -1.36
C THR A 66 6.84 -8.89 0.03
N THR A 67 6.64 -9.91 0.87
CA THR A 67 6.22 -9.71 2.27
C THR A 67 7.22 -8.85 3.04
N GLY A 68 8.52 -9.10 2.88
CA GLY A 68 9.57 -8.29 3.49
C GLY A 68 9.59 -6.84 2.97
N PHE A 69 9.39 -6.64 1.67
CA PHE A 69 9.26 -5.30 1.08
C PHE A 69 8.06 -4.55 1.66
N ILE A 70 6.89 -5.19 1.75
CA ILE A 70 5.68 -4.62 2.36
C ILE A 70 5.95 -4.26 3.83
N ALA A 71 6.63 -5.12 4.58
CA ALA A 71 6.98 -4.82 5.97
C ALA A 71 7.92 -3.59 6.10
N ALA A 72 8.95 -3.48 5.26
CA ALA A 72 9.82 -2.31 5.25
C ALA A 72 9.07 -1.02 4.87
N LEU A 73 8.16 -1.12 3.89
CA LEU A 73 7.29 -0.03 3.47
C LEU A 73 6.36 0.43 4.60
N LEU A 74 5.70 -0.51 5.27
CA LEU A 74 4.81 -0.24 6.41
C LEU A 74 5.50 0.51 7.54
N ASN A 75 6.74 0.16 7.89
CA ASN A 75 7.50 0.89 8.91
C ASN A 75 7.61 2.39 8.58
N THR A 76 7.72 2.74 7.30
CA THR A 76 7.76 4.15 6.87
C THR A 76 6.37 4.79 6.90
N LEU A 77 5.35 4.09 6.42
CA LEU A 77 3.97 4.60 6.33
C LEU A 77 3.29 4.74 7.71
N MET A 78 3.62 3.88 8.66
CA MET A 78 3.00 3.86 9.98
C MET A 78 3.64 4.85 10.97
N LYS A 79 4.54 5.76 10.53
CA LYS A 79 5.15 6.76 11.44
C LYS A 79 4.12 7.74 12.00
N SER A 80 3.12 8.13 11.19
CA SER A 80 2.09 9.11 11.55
C SER A 80 0.83 8.48 12.16
N ASN A 81 0.48 7.26 11.76
CA ASN A 81 -0.65 6.53 12.31
C ASN A 81 -0.23 5.09 12.65
N PRO A 82 -0.17 4.71 13.94
CA PRO A 82 0.73 3.64 14.31
C PRO A 82 0.20 2.23 14.12
N CYS A 83 -1.07 2.05 13.79
CA CYS A 83 -1.72 0.74 13.74
C CYS A 83 -1.87 0.22 12.29
N CYS A 84 -1.56 -1.05 12.08
CA CYS A 84 -1.78 -1.77 10.83
C CYS A 84 -2.69 -2.97 11.07
N ILE A 85 -3.57 -3.27 10.12
CA ILE A 85 -4.30 -4.53 10.09
C ILE A 85 -3.65 -5.43 9.04
N TRP A 86 -3.37 -6.67 9.41
CA TRP A 86 -2.82 -7.69 8.50
C TRP A 86 -3.82 -8.85 8.42
N VAL A 87 -4.57 -8.89 7.32
CA VAL A 87 -5.54 -9.92 7.00
C VAL A 87 -4.82 -11.07 6.29
N SER A 88 -5.21 -12.30 6.57
CA SER A 88 -4.63 -13.49 5.94
C SER A 88 -5.67 -14.61 5.88
N LEU A 89 -5.70 -15.38 4.79
CA LEU A 89 -6.48 -16.62 4.74
C LEU A 89 -5.80 -17.75 5.54
N HIS A 90 -4.47 -17.79 5.44
CA HIS A 90 -3.61 -18.69 6.20
C HIS A 90 -2.40 -17.87 6.66
N ARG A 91 -2.19 -17.78 7.97
CA ARG A 91 -1.08 -17.01 8.54
C ARG A 91 0.25 -17.56 8.05
N LYS A 92 0.89 -16.82 7.13
CA LYS A 92 2.26 -17.08 6.65
C LYS A 92 3.29 -16.16 7.29
N VAL A 93 2.85 -15.02 7.79
CA VAL A 93 3.72 -14.05 8.47
C VAL A 93 4.02 -14.55 9.87
N PHE A 94 5.30 -14.62 10.21
CA PHE A 94 5.76 -14.84 11.58
C PHE A 94 5.94 -13.47 12.26
N PRO A 95 5.06 -13.07 13.20
CA PRO A 95 5.05 -11.69 13.72
C PRO A 95 6.41 -11.21 14.27
N PRO A 96 7.19 -12.02 15.03
CA PRO A 96 8.50 -11.58 15.51
C PRO A 96 9.50 -11.20 14.39
N ALA A 97 9.37 -11.75 13.19
CA ALA A 97 10.24 -11.39 12.06
C ALA A 97 10.01 -9.96 11.57
N LEU A 98 8.84 -9.35 11.85
CA LEU A 98 8.55 -7.97 11.47
C LEU A 98 9.48 -6.96 12.17
N LYS A 99 10.04 -7.32 13.33
CA LYS A 99 11.02 -6.49 14.04
C LYS A 99 12.27 -6.23 13.21
N VAL A 100 12.66 -7.17 12.34
CA VAL A 100 13.80 -7.00 11.41
C VAL A 100 13.55 -5.87 10.42
N PHE A 101 12.29 -5.57 10.13
CA PHE A 101 11.86 -4.48 9.24
C PHE A 101 11.49 -3.19 9.99
N GLY A 102 11.68 -3.17 11.32
CA GLY A 102 11.40 -2.01 12.17
C GLY A 102 9.93 -1.86 12.59
N ILE A 103 9.08 -2.86 12.34
CA ILE A 103 7.70 -2.88 12.85
C ILE A 103 7.67 -3.61 14.19
N ASP A 104 7.10 -2.96 15.20
CA ASP A 104 6.77 -3.63 16.45
C ASP A 104 5.50 -4.48 16.24
N PRO A 105 5.52 -5.81 16.49
CA PRO A 105 4.35 -6.68 16.30
C PRO A 105 3.12 -6.22 17.07
N ASP A 106 3.27 -5.52 18.21
CA ASP A 106 2.17 -4.98 19.01
C ASP A 106 1.37 -3.89 18.28
N ARG A 107 1.93 -3.36 17.18
CA ARG A 107 1.30 -2.37 16.31
C ARG A 107 0.53 -2.98 15.14
N VAL A 108 0.49 -4.31 15.05
CA VAL A 108 -0.16 -5.05 13.97
C VAL A 108 -1.27 -5.93 14.53
N ILE A 109 -2.50 -5.67 14.09
CA ILE A 109 -3.65 -6.54 14.38
C ILE A 109 -3.71 -7.59 13.27
N PHE A 110 -3.42 -8.84 13.63
CA PHE A 110 -3.47 -9.96 12.69
C PHE A 110 -4.86 -10.59 12.70
N ILE A 111 -5.47 -10.70 11.52
CA ILE A 111 -6.80 -11.28 11.33
C ILE A 111 -6.68 -12.47 10.38
N ASP A 112 -7.06 -13.65 10.87
CA ASP A 112 -7.13 -14.86 10.04
C ASP A 112 -8.57 -15.04 9.57
N ALA A 113 -8.83 -14.77 8.28
CA ALA A 113 -10.14 -14.89 7.66
C ALA A 113 -10.37 -16.34 7.18
N GLY A 114 -11.59 -16.84 7.34
CA GLY A 114 -11.98 -18.19 6.93
C GLY A 114 -12.28 -18.33 5.43
N SER A 115 -12.40 -17.22 4.69
CA SER A 115 -12.63 -17.23 3.24
C SER A 115 -12.15 -15.95 2.57
N GLU A 116 -11.95 -15.98 1.25
CA GLU A 116 -11.62 -14.80 0.43
C GLU A 116 -12.67 -13.69 0.58
N LYS A 117 -13.96 -14.07 0.60
CA LYS A 117 -15.06 -13.12 0.79
C LYS A 117 -14.96 -12.40 2.14
N GLU A 118 -14.65 -13.15 3.20
CA GLU A 118 -14.45 -12.58 4.54
C GLU A 118 -13.21 -11.70 4.59
N ALA A 119 -12.10 -12.11 3.97
CA ALA A 119 -10.89 -11.30 3.90
C ALA A 119 -11.16 -9.94 3.23
N LEU A 120 -11.83 -9.93 2.08
CA LEU A 120 -12.20 -8.70 1.38
C LEU A 120 -13.13 -7.82 2.23
N TRP A 121 -14.09 -8.42 2.94
CA TRP A 121 -14.97 -7.69 3.84
C TRP A 121 -14.21 -7.03 5.00
N VAL A 122 -13.28 -7.76 5.63
CA VAL A 122 -12.42 -7.21 6.70
C VAL A 122 -11.56 -6.06 6.17
N ILE A 123 -10.98 -6.20 4.97
CA ILE A 123 -10.18 -5.14 4.35
C ILE A 123 -11.05 -3.88 4.15
N GLU A 124 -12.27 -4.02 3.62
CA GLU A 124 -13.20 -2.91 3.43
C GLU A 124 -13.54 -2.20 4.75
N GLU A 125 -13.88 -2.94 5.80
CA GLU A 125 -14.22 -2.38 7.11
C GLU A 125 -13.01 -1.71 7.77
N ALA A 126 -11.82 -2.31 7.64
CA ALA A 126 -10.57 -1.74 8.14
C ALA A 126 -10.26 -0.39 7.49
N LEU A 127 -10.45 -0.27 6.18
CA LEU A 127 -10.21 0.97 5.42
C LEU A 127 -11.18 2.11 5.79
N LYS A 128 -12.35 1.81 6.38
CA LYS A 128 -13.27 2.83 6.92
C LYS A 128 -12.77 3.46 8.21
N CYS A 129 -11.84 2.81 8.91
CA CYS A 129 -11.33 3.25 10.21
C CYS A 129 -10.17 4.26 10.07
N LYS A 130 -10.41 5.51 10.50
CA LYS A 130 -9.39 6.59 10.45
C LYS A 130 -8.18 6.35 11.35
N ALA A 131 -8.28 5.46 12.34
CA ALA A 131 -7.19 5.12 13.25
C ALA A 131 -6.21 4.07 12.67
N ILE A 132 -6.52 3.50 11.50
CA ILE A 132 -5.66 2.52 10.83
C ILE A 132 -4.79 3.24 9.81
N GLY A 133 -3.48 3.06 9.91
CA GLY A 133 -2.50 3.67 9.01
C GLY A 133 -2.30 2.87 7.72
N ALA A 134 -2.52 1.55 7.77
CA ALA A 134 -2.40 0.65 6.63
C ALA A 134 -3.19 -0.65 6.84
N VAL A 135 -3.60 -1.25 5.73
CA VAL A 135 -4.22 -2.58 5.68
C VAL A 135 -3.46 -3.44 4.67
N VAL A 136 -3.09 -4.65 5.06
CA VAL A 136 -2.50 -5.67 4.19
C VAL A 136 -3.43 -6.87 4.15
N GLY A 137 -3.63 -7.49 2.99
CA GLY A 137 -4.51 -8.64 2.80
C GLY A 137 -4.18 -9.45 1.56
#